data_AF-A0A3S3Q1K3-F1
#
_entry.id   AF-A0A3S3Q1K3-F1
#
_cell.length_a   1.000
_cell.length_b   1.000
_cell.length_c   1.000
_cell.angle_alpha   90.00
_cell.angle_beta   90.00
_cell.angle_gamma   90.00
#
_symmetry.space_group_name_H-M   'P 1'
#
loop_
_entity.id
_entity.type
_entity.pdbx_description
1 polymer ?
#
loop_
_entity_poly.entity_id
_entity_poly.type
_entity_poly.pdbx_seq_one_letter_code
_entity_poly.pdbx_strand_id
1 'polypeptide(L)'
;MLTYWANPIIFAFLNEDESLELFHKKIFSKGVICPLELMETGKKILAICHGLPLAIVVFGGLLSRRDKTFSARSKVLDSVTWHLAEDSNLCMEILALSYYDLPHYLKPCFRYLGLFSEDYQIKSKELIGLWVAEGLIQHRGNEIMEDVAEDYLEELIGRA
;
A
#
# COMPACT_ATOMS: atom_id res chain seq x y z
N MET A 1 -28.75 -8.96 -33.04
CA MET A 1 -28.71 -9.93 -31.92
C MET A 1 -27.24 -10.10 -31.53
N LEU A 2 -26.75 -9.22 -30.66
CA LEU A 2 -25.35 -9.18 -30.21
C LEU A 2 -25.35 -9.38 -28.70
N THR A 3 -24.93 -10.54 -28.24
CA THR A 3 -24.66 -10.81 -26.82
C THR A 3 -23.14 -10.89 -26.64
N TYR A 4 -22.48 -9.74 -26.70
CA TYR A 4 -21.16 -9.57 -26.07
C TYR A 4 -21.42 -9.14 -24.63
N TRP A 5 -21.72 -10.10 -23.76
CA TRP A 5 -21.57 -9.85 -22.33
C TRP A 5 -20.07 -9.79 -22.09
N ALA A 6 -19.60 -8.59 -21.76
CA ALA A 6 -18.36 -8.43 -21.03
C ALA A 6 -18.38 -9.42 -19.88
N ASN A 7 -17.47 -10.41 -19.91
CA ASN A 7 -17.14 -11.11 -18.68
C ASN A 7 -16.60 -10.01 -17.76
N PRO A 8 -17.27 -9.69 -16.63
CA PRO A 8 -16.64 -8.82 -15.66
C PRO A 8 -15.32 -9.49 -15.32
N ILE A 9 -14.21 -8.76 -15.46
CA ILE A 9 -12.95 -9.19 -14.85
C ILE A 9 -13.21 -9.10 -13.35
N ILE A 10 -13.80 -10.15 -12.79
CA ILE A 10 -13.86 -10.35 -11.36
C ILE A 10 -12.38 -10.47 -10.97
N PHE A 11 -11.83 -9.42 -10.36
CA PHE A 11 -10.61 -9.60 -9.58
C PHE A 11 -10.94 -10.70 -8.57
N ALA A 12 -10.47 -11.90 -8.86
CA ALA A 12 -10.83 -13.08 -8.09
C ALA A 12 -10.34 -12.85 -6.66
N PHE A 13 -11.27 -12.93 -5.70
CA PHE A 13 -10.89 -13.09 -4.31
C PHE A 13 -9.99 -14.33 -4.21
N LEU A 14 -8.86 -14.17 -3.55
CA LEU A 14 -7.90 -15.24 -3.32
C LEU A 14 -8.48 -16.18 -2.27
N ASN A 15 -8.24 -17.49 -2.45
CA ASN A 15 -8.46 -18.45 -1.38
C ASN A 15 -7.42 -18.25 -0.25
N GLU A 16 -7.56 -18.98 0.86
CA GLU A 16 -6.68 -18.82 2.03
C GLU A 16 -5.20 -19.07 1.70
N ASP A 17 -4.90 -20.08 0.90
CA ASP A 17 -3.53 -20.45 0.54
C ASP A 17 -2.90 -19.40 -0.38
N GLU A 18 -3.65 -18.94 -1.40
CA GLU A 18 -3.23 -17.87 -2.30
C GLU A 18 -3.03 -16.53 -1.56
N SER A 19 -3.91 -16.24 -0.60
CA SER A 19 -3.83 -15.06 0.25
C SER A 19 -2.56 -15.09 1.10
N LEU A 20 -2.26 -16.25 1.69
CA LEU A 20 -1.08 -16.47 2.52
C LEU A 20 0.21 -16.36 1.69
N GLU A 21 0.23 -16.93 0.48
CA GLU A 21 1.35 -16.82 -0.43
C GLU A 21 1.63 -15.35 -0.82
N LEU A 22 0.59 -14.61 -1.20
CA LEU A 22 0.71 -13.20 -1.56
C LEU A 22 1.22 -12.35 -0.38
N PHE A 23 0.66 -12.57 0.82
CA PHE A 23 1.08 -11.88 2.04
C PHE A 23 2.54 -12.16 2.39
N HIS A 24 2.97 -13.42 2.31
CA HIS A 24 4.36 -13.81 2.53
C HIS A 24 5.30 -13.14 1.53
N LYS A 25 4.96 -13.19 0.24
CA LYS A 25 5.75 -12.56 -0.82
C LYS A 25 5.91 -11.06 -0.62
N LYS A 26 4.91 -10.40 -0.02
CA LYS A 26 4.92 -8.96 0.22
C LYS A 26 5.76 -8.57 1.44
N ILE A 27 5.73 -9.37 2.51
CA ILE A 27 6.43 -9.07 3.76
C ILE A 27 7.89 -9.53 3.74
N PHE A 28 8.16 -10.67 3.10
CA PHE A 28 9.45 -11.32 3.14
C PHE A 28 10.13 -11.31 1.77
N SER A 29 11.41 -10.96 1.76
CA SER A 29 12.28 -11.22 0.62
C SER A 29 12.36 -12.73 0.34
N LYS A 30 12.53 -13.11 -0.93
CA LYS A 30 12.67 -14.53 -1.33
C LYS A 30 13.70 -15.25 -0.46
N GLY A 31 13.29 -16.39 0.11
CA GLY A 31 14.16 -17.26 0.90
C GLY A 31 14.19 -17.01 2.41
N VAL A 32 13.43 -16.04 2.93
CA VAL A 32 13.31 -15.80 4.38
C VAL A 32 12.17 -16.64 4.96
N ILE A 33 12.47 -17.45 5.97
CA ILE A 33 11.47 -18.23 6.71
C ILE A 33 10.71 -17.29 7.65
N CYS A 34 9.38 -17.30 7.56
CA CYS A 34 8.51 -16.53 8.44
C CYS A 34 8.57 -17.09 9.87
N PRO A 35 8.83 -16.25 10.88
CA PRO A 35 8.66 -16.65 12.28
C PRO A 35 7.22 -17.11 12.53
N LEU A 36 7.03 -18.24 13.21
CA LEU A 36 5.71 -18.83 13.49
C LEU A 36 4.71 -17.83 14.10
N GLU A 37 5.20 -16.93 14.96
CA GLU A 37 4.43 -15.87 15.62
C GLU A 37 3.86 -14.83 14.63
N LEU A 38 4.60 -14.55 13.55
CA LEU A 38 4.16 -13.68 12.47
C LEU A 38 3.18 -14.38 11.54
N MET A 39 3.21 -15.72 11.47
CA MET A 39 2.25 -16.53 10.72
C MET A 39 0.86 -16.54 11.36
N GLU A 40 0.77 -16.72 12.69
CA GLU A 40 -0.51 -16.65 13.40
C GLU A 40 -1.13 -15.24 13.31
N THR A 41 -0.27 -14.23 13.40
CA THR A 41 -0.65 -12.83 13.20
C THR A 41 -1.14 -12.57 11.78
N GLY A 42 -0.41 -13.06 10.77
CA GLY A 42 -0.77 -12.95 9.36
C GLY A 42 -2.12 -13.58 9.06
N LYS A 43 -2.43 -14.75 9.63
CA LYS A 43 -3.74 -15.41 9.47
C LYS A 43 -4.92 -14.55 9.92
N LYS A 44 -4.78 -13.81 11.03
CA LYS A 44 -5.84 -12.88 11.49
C LYS A 44 -6.09 -11.76 10.49
N ILE A 45 -5.03 -11.20 9.89
CA ILE A 45 -5.13 -10.19 8.85
C ILE A 45 -5.76 -10.76 7.58
N LEU A 46 -5.37 -11.95 7.17
CA LEU A 46 -5.93 -12.58 5.96
C LEU A 46 -7.42 -12.90 6.11
N ALA A 47 -7.84 -13.33 7.31
CA ALA A 47 -9.24 -13.51 7.64
C ALA A 47 -10.03 -12.19 7.51
N ILE A 48 -9.41 -11.09 7.94
CA ILE A 48 -9.94 -9.74 7.77
C ILE A 48 -10.02 -9.37 6.28
N CYS A 49 -8.97 -9.60 5.48
CA CYS A 49 -8.93 -9.20 4.07
C CYS A 49 -10.00 -9.87 3.19
N HIS A 50 -10.63 -10.96 3.67
CA HIS A 50 -11.63 -11.73 2.94
C HIS A 50 -11.19 -12.11 1.51
N GLY A 51 -9.89 -12.36 1.31
CA GLY A 51 -9.31 -12.73 0.01
C GLY A 51 -9.11 -11.56 -0.96
N LEU A 52 -9.37 -10.30 -0.57
CA LEU A 52 -9.16 -9.15 -1.46
C LEU A 52 -7.66 -8.91 -1.69
N PRO A 53 -7.12 -9.09 -2.91
CA PRO A 53 -5.68 -8.97 -3.16
C PRO A 53 -5.12 -7.60 -2.76
N LEU A 54 -5.89 -6.53 -3.01
CA LEU A 54 -5.48 -5.16 -2.70
C LEU A 54 -5.28 -4.94 -1.20
N ALA A 55 -6.21 -5.43 -0.36
CA ALA A 55 -6.09 -5.32 1.09
C ALA A 55 -4.84 -6.06 1.60
N ILE A 56 -4.59 -7.26 1.08
CA ILE A 56 -3.43 -8.09 1.44
C ILE A 56 -2.11 -7.38 1.09
N VAL A 57 -2.03 -6.80 -0.11
CA VAL A 57 -0.85 -6.08 -0.58
C VAL A 57 -0.57 -4.85 0.29
N VAL A 58 -1.60 -4.07 0.61
CA VAL A 58 -1.46 -2.88 1.46
C VAL A 58 -1.01 -3.25 2.87
N PHE A 59 -1.61 -4.28 3.49
CA PHE A 59 -1.14 -4.78 4.79
C PHE A 59 0.29 -5.27 4.77
N GLY A 60 0.66 -6.04 3.74
CA GLY A 60 2.02 -6.54 3.59
C GLY A 60 3.03 -5.40 3.44
N GLY A 61 2.68 -4.35 2.68
CA GLY A 61 3.49 -3.13 2.53
C GLY A 61 3.65 -2.34 3.83
N LEU A 62 2.60 -2.25 4.65
CA LEU A 62 2.66 -1.61 5.97
C LEU A 62 3.57 -2.37 6.94
N LEU A 63 3.48 -3.70 6.97
CA LEU A 63 4.24 -4.55 7.89
C LEU A 63 5.70 -4.75 7.48
N SER A 64 6.01 -4.70 6.19
CA SER A 64 7.38 -4.84 5.68
C SER A 64 8.25 -3.64 6.03
N ARG A 65 7.65 -2.44 6.13
CA ARG A 65 8.34 -1.16 6.38
C ARG A 65 8.55 -0.81 7.86
N ARG A 66 7.81 -1.43 8.77
CA ARG A 66 7.98 -1.25 10.22
C ARG A 66 9.15 -2.10 10.74
N ASP A 67 9.73 -1.68 11.86
CA ASP A 67 10.79 -2.42 12.56
C ASP A 67 10.50 -3.92 12.61
N LYS A 68 11.52 -4.74 12.34
CA LYS A 68 11.39 -6.20 12.34
C LYS A 68 11.04 -6.78 13.71
N THR A 69 11.01 -5.95 14.75
CA THR A 69 10.65 -6.37 16.10
C THR A 69 9.16 -6.71 16.17
N PHE A 70 8.88 -7.85 16.78
CA PHE A 70 7.52 -8.35 16.97
C PHE A 70 6.61 -7.32 17.67
N SER A 71 7.13 -6.60 18.67
CA SER A 71 6.39 -5.58 19.43
C SER A 71 5.87 -4.43 18.55
N ALA A 72 6.67 -3.92 17.62
CA ALA A 72 6.26 -2.83 16.73
C ALA A 72 5.17 -3.28 15.74
N ARG A 73 5.29 -4.52 15.23
CA ARG A 73 4.29 -5.12 14.32
C ARG A 73 2.99 -5.48 15.04
N SER A 74 3.06 -6.01 16.26
CA SER A 74 1.88 -6.32 17.08
C SER A 74 1.08 -5.07 17.41
N LYS A 75 1.72 -3.95 17.77
CA LYS A 75 0.99 -2.71 18.08
C LYS A 75 0.20 -2.15 16.89
N VAL A 76 0.75 -2.27 15.68
CA VAL A 76 0.03 -1.90 14.45
C VAL A 76 -1.15 -2.83 14.26
N LEU A 77 -0.93 -4.13 14.44
CA LEU A 77 -1.98 -5.12 14.34
C LEU A 77 -3.12 -4.85 15.32
N ASP A 78 -2.81 -4.57 16.59
CA ASP A 78 -3.81 -4.31 17.62
C ASP A 78 -4.61 -3.04 17.30
N SER A 79 -3.95 -2.00 16.79
CA SER A 79 -4.61 -0.77 16.32
C SER A 79 -5.52 -1.04 15.12
N VAL A 80 -5.06 -1.80 14.12
CA VAL A 80 -5.88 -2.15 12.95
C VAL A 80 -7.07 -3.00 13.41
N THR A 81 -6.84 -4.07 14.16
CA THR A 81 -7.90 -5.00 14.59
C THR A 81 -8.96 -4.30 15.44
N TRP A 82 -8.57 -3.31 16.25
CA TRP A 82 -9.50 -2.47 16.99
C TRP A 82 -10.39 -1.63 16.08
N HIS A 83 -9.80 -0.90 15.11
CA HIS A 83 -10.56 -0.08 14.18
C HIS A 83 -11.55 -0.91 13.34
N LEU A 84 -11.11 -2.11 12.93
CA LEU A 84 -11.91 -3.03 12.13
C LEU A 84 -13.08 -3.69 12.84
N ALA A 85 -13.08 -3.70 14.17
CA ALA A 85 -14.21 -4.19 14.95
C ALA A 85 -15.36 -3.17 15.00
N GLU A 86 -15.10 -1.91 14.62
CA GLU A 86 -16.01 -0.77 14.85
C GLU A 86 -16.74 -0.31 13.58
N ASP A 87 -16.20 -0.56 12.37
CA ASP A 87 -16.81 -0.05 11.12
C ASP A 87 -16.73 -1.01 9.91
N SER A 88 -17.74 -0.97 9.03
CA SER A 88 -17.94 -1.96 7.96
C SER A 88 -17.09 -1.71 6.70
N ASN A 89 -16.14 -0.77 6.74
CA ASN A 89 -15.39 -0.34 5.55
C ASN A 89 -13.89 -0.52 5.72
N LEU A 90 -13.51 -1.76 6.08
CA LEU A 90 -12.16 -2.30 6.18
C LEU A 90 -11.16 -1.71 5.17
N CYS A 91 -11.52 -1.64 3.90
CA CYS A 91 -10.64 -1.12 2.85
C CYS A 91 -10.30 0.35 3.08
N MET A 92 -11.28 1.17 3.44
CA MET A 92 -11.08 2.61 3.70
C MET A 92 -10.20 2.84 4.92
N GLU A 93 -10.37 2.06 5.99
CA GLU A 93 -9.53 2.18 7.18
C GLU A 93 -8.08 1.80 6.91
N ILE A 94 -7.84 0.72 6.16
CA ILE A 94 -6.49 0.30 5.76
C ILE A 94 -5.82 1.37 4.88
N LEU A 95 -6.56 1.90 3.91
CA LEU A 95 -6.08 2.96 3.04
C LEU A 95 -5.77 4.23 3.85
N ALA A 96 -6.61 4.56 4.84
CA ALA A 96 -6.38 5.67 5.75
C ALA A 96 -5.11 5.44 6.60
N LEU A 97 -4.92 4.26 7.19
CA LEU A 97 -3.71 3.93 7.94
C LEU A 97 -2.44 4.02 7.08
N SER A 98 -2.54 3.57 5.84
CA SER A 98 -1.45 3.69 4.86
C SER A 98 -1.11 5.15 4.61
N TYR A 99 -2.13 5.99 4.42
CA TYR A 99 -1.96 7.44 4.28
C TYR A 99 -1.34 8.09 5.53
N TYR A 100 -1.77 7.70 6.72
CA TYR A 100 -1.24 8.25 7.97
C TYR A 100 0.23 7.88 8.20
N ASP A 101 0.65 6.68 7.77
CA ASP A 101 2.03 6.17 7.83
C ASP A 101 2.97 6.81 6.79
N LEU A 102 2.47 7.60 5.82
CA LEU A 102 3.36 8.33 4.90
C LEU A 102 4.20 9.37 5.66
N PRO A 103 5.52 9.47 5.39
CA PRO A 103 6.33 10.61 5.77
C PRO A 103 5.66 11.92 5.37
N HIS A 104 5.78 12.93 6.23
CA HIS A 104 5.13 14.23 6.03
C HIS A 104 5.46 14.87 4.67
N TYR A 105 6.69 14.67 4.17
CA TYR A 105 7.12 15.22 2.88
C TYR A 105 6.47 14.55 1.67
N LEU A 106 5.98 13.31 1.78
CA LEU A 106 5.29 12.61 0.68
C LEU A 106 3.80 12.90 0.61
N LYS A 107 3.16 13.30 1.72
CA LYS A 107 1.71 13.51 1.78
C LYS A 107 1.18 14.54 0.77
N PRO A 108 1.87 15.65 0.47
CA PRO A 108 1.43 16.57 -0.58
C PRO A 108 1.45 15.92 -1.97
N CYS A 109 2.54 15.23 -2.32
CA CYS A 109 2.70 14.53 -3.60
C CYS A 109 1.64 13.44 -3.79
N PHE A 110 1.37 12.63 -2.77
CA PHE A 110 0.30 11.63 -2.81
C PHE A 110 -1.08 12.24 -3.01
N ARG A 111 -1.39 13.36 -2.32
CA ARG A 111 -2.67 14.06 -2.49
C ARG A 111 -2.83 14.65 -3.88
N TYR A 112 -1.74 15.13 -4.49
CA TYR A 112 -1.75 15.69 -5.85
C TYR A 112 -2.23 14.67 -6.89
N LEU A 113 -1.99 13.38 -6.67
CA LEU A 113 -2.51 12.30 -7.54
C LEU A 113 -4.04 12.29 -7.61
N GLY A 114 -4.73 12.72 -6.55
CA GLY A 114 -6.19 12.80 -6.51
C GLY A 114 -6.80 13.94 -7.34
N LEU A 115 -5.97 14.79 -7.95
CA LEU A 115 -6.43 15.83 -8.89
C LEU A 115 -6.67 15.30 -10.30
N PHE A 116 -6.09 14.15 -10.63
CA PHE A 116 -6.33 13.48 -11.90
C PHE A 116 -7.67 12.73 -11.86
N SER A 117 -8.30 12.55 -13.02
CA SER A 117 -9.52 11.74 -13.11
C SER A 117 -9.23 10.29 -12.73
N GLU A 118 -10.26 9.59 -12.25
CA GLU A 118 -10.20 8.15 -12.02
C GLU A 118 -9.66 7.41 -13.26
N ASP A 119 -8.80 6.42 -13.01
CA ASP A 119 -8.11 5.60 -14.03
C ASP A 119 -7.24 6.35 -15.06
N TYR A 120 -6.91 7.63 -14.82
CA TYR A 120 -6.02 8.38 -15.71
C TYR A 120 -4.59 7.83 -15.69
N GLN A 121 -4.03 7.60 -16.88
CA GLN A 121 -2.64 7.20 -17.03
C GLN A 121 -1.70 8.41 -16.95
N ILE A 122 -1.14 8.64 -15.76
CA ILE A 122 -0.20 9.73 -15.52
C ILE A 122 1.20 9.34 -16.02
N LYS A 123 1.84 10.19 -16.82
CA LYS A 123 3.25 10.00 -17.22
C LYS A 123 4.17 10.45 -16.09
N SER A 124 5.08 9.59 -15.63
CA SER A 124 5.98 9.89 -14.50
C SER A 124 6.75 11.20 -14.66
N LYS A 125 7.30 11.46 -15.85
CA LYS A 125 8.03 12.71 -16.14
C LYS A 125 7.16 13.96 -16.03
N GLU A 126 5.89 13.86 -16.41
CA GLU A 126 4.93 14.97 -16.32
C GLU A 126 4.57 15.22 -14.85
N LEU A 127 4.29 14.17 -14.09
CA LEU A 127 4.00 14.25 -12.66
C LEU A 127 5.16 14.86 -11.87
N ILE A 128 6.39 14.43 -12.14
CA ILE A 128 7.61 14.98 -11.54
C ILE A 128 7.70 16.49 -11.80
N GLY A 129 7.52 16.91 -13.06
CA GLY A 129 7.53 18.33 -13.41
C GLY A 129 6.44 19.13 -12.68
N LEU A 130 5.24 18.57 -12.53
CA LEU A 130 4.15 19.19 -11.78
C LEU A 130 4.50 19.34 -10.29
N TRP A 131 5.01 18.29 -9.65
CA TRP A 131 5.41 18.37 -8.24
C TRP A 131 6.51 19.39 -7.98
N VAL A 132 7.49 19.51 -8.88
CA VAL A 132 8.54 20.52 -8.79
C VAL A 132 7.97 21.92 -9.00
N ALA A 133 7.13 22.13 -10.01
CA ALA A 133 6.52 23.43 -10.31
C ALA A 133 5.61 23.94 -9.19
N GLU A 134 4.89 23.02 -8.52
CA GLU A 134 4.01 23.30 -7.38
C GLU A 134 4.79 23.45 -6.05
N GLY A 135 6.11 23.23 -6.06
CA GLY A 135 6.96 23.35 -4.88
C GLY A 135 6.71 22.28 -3.81
N LEU A 136 6.23 21.10 -4.22
CA LEU A 136 5.94 19.98 -3.30
C LEU A 136 7.21 19.24 -2.86
N ILE A 137 8.30 19.41 -3.60
CA ILE A 137 9.57 18.72 -3.41
C ILE A 137 10.47 19.56 -2.49
N GLN A 138 11.07 18.92 -1.48
CA GLN A 138 12.00 19.58 -0.59
C GLN A 138 13.40 19.62 -1.19
N HIS A 139 14.12 20.72 -0.97
CA HIS A 139 15.49 20.83 -1.45
C HIS A 139 16.44 19.96 -0.61
N ARG A 140 17.23 19.11 -1.28
CA ARG A 140 18.27 18.26 -0.65
C ARG A 140 19.67 18.74 -1.07
N GLY A 141 20.15 19.78 -0.41
CA GLY A 141 21.49 20.32 -0.67
C GLY A 141 21.62 20.84 -2.10
N ASN A 142 22.52 20.26 -2.90
CA ASN A 142 22.76 20.67 -4.30
C ASN A 142 22.11 19.70 -5.31
N GLU A 143 21.27 18.78 -4.87
CA GLU A 143 20.58 17.84 -5.76
C GLU A 143 19.57 18.56 -6.68
N ILE A 144 19.40 18.01 -7.88
CA ILE A 144 18.43 18.51 -8.86
C ILE A 144 17.03 18.16 -8.34
N MET A 145 16.09 19.10 -8.43
CA MET A 145 14.76 18.95 -7.85
C MET A 145 13.97 17.79 -8.49
N GLU A 146 14.15 17.58 -9.79
CA GLU A 146 13.58 16.48 -10.54
C GLU A 146 14.09 15.12 -10.06
N ASP A 147 15.37 15.00 -9.70
CA ASP A 147 15.95 13.76 -9.16
C ASP A 147 15.35 13.46 -7.77
N VAL A 148 15.23 14.48 -6.91
CA VAL A 148 14.57 14.33 -5.59
C VAL A 148 13.08 13.97 -5.75
N ALA A 149 12.42 14.48 -6.79
CA ALA A 149 11.03 14.14 -7.10
C ALA A 149 10.89 12.70 -7.59
N GLU A 150 11.86 12.21 -8.37
CA GLU A 150 11.92 10.82 -8.81
C GLU A 150 12.08 9.88 -7.60
N ASP A 151 12.98 10.19 -6.66
CA ASP A 151 13.11 9.48 -5.38
C ASP A 151 11.77 9.41 -4.62
N TYR A 152 11.02 10.53 -4.58
CA TYR A 152 9.71 10.57 -3.91
C TYR A 152 8.70 9.65 -4.61
N LEU A 153 8.71 9.63 -5.95
CA LEU A 153 7.84 8.76 -6.73
C LEU A 153 8.20 7.28 -6.51
N GLU A 154 9.48 6.94 -6.54
CA GLU A 154 9.95 5.58 -6.25
C GLU A 154 9.58 5.15 -4.83
N GLU A 155 9.72 6.03 -3.84
CA GLU A 155 9.32 5.73 -2.46
C GLU A 155 7.81 5.48 -2.37
N LEU A 156 6.99 6.27 -3.06
CA LEU A 156 5.54 6.09 -3.14
C LEU A 156 5.15 4.78 -3.82
N ILE A 157 5.83 4.41 -4.91
CA ILE A 157 5.61 3.13 -5.62
C ILE A 157 6.00 1.95 -4.72
N GLY A 158 7.10 2.06 -3.98
CA GLY A 158 7.56 1.03 -3.05
C GLY A 158 6.63 0.81 -1.85
N ARG A 159 5.66 1.70 -1.60
CA ARG A 159 4.62 1.52 -0.57
C ARG A 159 3.54 0.54 -1.03
N ALA A 160 3.21 0.56 -2.32
CA ALA A 160 2.21 -0.29 -2.95
C ALA A 160 2.74 -1.70 -3.08
#